data_AF-A0A897N539-F1
#
_entry.id   AF-A0A897N539-F1
#
_cell.length_a   1.000
_cell.length_b   1.000
_cell.length_c   1.000
_cell.angle_alpha   90.00
_cell.angle_beta   90.00
_cell.angle_gamma   90.00
#
_symmetry.space_group_name_H-M   'P 1'
#
loop_
_entity.id
_entity.type
_entity.pdbx_description
1 polymer ?
#
loop_
_entity_poly.entity_id
_entity_poly.type
_entity_poly.pdbx_seq_one_letter_code
_entity_poly.pdbx_strand_id
1 'polypeptide(L)'
;MTESILVTGATGTVGQHVVAALSDRDVTIKIGVRDPETVSNEITDAREVIEFDFTKPETWGRTLTDVDGIFLVRPPVVDKSKIGSFVEAADRVGIGRIAYLSTLGAEKNVLIPHHWIENRITATDMEYTLLRASFFMQNLLEVHRRDIVEHDEIFVPAGNGKTSIRL
;
A
#
# COMPACT_ATOMS: atom_id res chain seq x y z
N MET A 1 18.82 -12.63 -12.76
CA MET A 1 17.94 -11.56 -13.26
C MET A 1 17.59 -10.71 -12.06
N THR A 2 17.64 -9.39 -12.21
CA THR A 2 17.25 -8.42 -11.18
C THR A 2 15.73 -8.52 -10.96
N GLU A 3 15.28 -8.65 -9.71
CA GLU A 3 13.84 -8.79 -9.38
C GLU A 3 13.11 -7.47 -9.67
N SER A 4 11.94 -7.53 -10.30
CA SER A 4 11.11 -6.39 -10.65
C SER A 4 9.93 -6.25 -9.69
N ILE A 5 9.83 -5.09 -9.03
CA ILE A 5 8.85 -4.84 -7.97
C ILE A 5 7.93 -3.68 -8.38
N LEU A 6 6.63 -3.97 -8.42
CA LEU A 6 5.58 -2.96 -8.56
C LEU A 6 5.26 -2.35 -7.18
N VAL A 7 5.42 -1.04 -7.05
CA VAL A 7 5.02 -0.28 -5.87
C VAL A 7 3.75 0.52 -6.19
N THR A 8 2.64 0.12 -5.56
CA THR A 8 1.39 0.89 -5.61
C THR A 8 1.39 1.99 -4.55
N GLY A 9 0.75 3.13 -4.82
CA GLY A 9 0.70 4.23 -3.86
C GLY A 9 2.08 4.85 -3.58
N ALA A 10 3.01 4.75 -4.53
CA ALA A 10 4.41 5.17 -4.39
C ALA A 10 4.59 6.65 -4.03
N THR A 11 3.65 7.52 -4.40
CA THR A 11 3.66 8.96 -4.06
C THR A 11 3.00 9.27 -2.71
N GLY A 12 2.51 8.25 -2.00
CA GLY A 12 1.91 8.39 -0.68
C GLY A 12 2.92 8.35 0.46
N THR A 13 2.42 8.59 1.68
CA THR A 13 3.24 8.71 2.91
C THR A 13 4.12 7.50 3.20
N VAL A 14 3.60 6.28 2.96
CA VAL A 14 4.36 5.03 3.14
C VAL A 14 5.10 4.63 1.86
N GLY A 15 4.45 4.75 0.70
CA GLY A 15 4.99 4.30 -0.58
C GLY A 15 6.33 4.95 -0.93
N GLN A 16 6.48 6.25 -0.66
CA GLN A 16 7.73 6.97 -0.93
C GLN A 16 8.92 6.39 -0.15
N HIS A 17 8.69 5.93 1.08
CA HIS A 17 9.73 5.31 1.91
C HIS A 17 10.04 3.89 1.47
N VAL A 18 9.05 3.16 0.92
CA VAL A 18 9.28 1.86 0.28
C VAL A 18 10.12 2.03 -0.97
N VAL A 19 9.79 2.99 -1.83
CA VAL A 19 10.60 3.31 -3.02
C VAL A 19 12.04 3.65 -2.63
N ALA A 20 12.22 4.54 -1.64
CA ALA A 20 13.55 4.91 -1.15
C ALA A 20 14.33 3.69 -0.65
N ALA A 21 13.72 2.85 0.21
CA ALA A 21 14.38 1.66 0.75
C ALA A 21 14.72 0.60 -0.30
N LEU A 22 13.93 0.49 -1.37
CA LEU A 22 14.21 -0.40 -2.50
C LEU A 22 15.31 0.15 -3.42
N SER A 23 15.54 1.47 -3.43
CA SER A 23 16.54 2.09 -4.31
C SER A 23 17.98 1.74 -3.93
N ASP A 24 18.20 1.31 -2.68
CA ASP A 24 19.49 0.80 -2.20
C ASP A 24 19.69 -0.70 -2.50
N ARG A 25 18.78 -1.33 -3.27
CA ARG A 25 18.79 -2.76 -3.60
C ARG A 25 19.00 -2.96 -5.10
N ASP A 26 19.55 -4.11 -5.46
CA ASP A 26 19.61 -4.56 -6.86
C ASP A 26 18.23 -5.11 -7.28
N VAL A 27 17.27 -4.21 -7.49
CA VAL A 27 15.90 -4.47 -7.96
C VAL A 27 15.47 -3.42 -8.97
N THR A 28 14.61 -3.79 -9.91
CA THR A 28 13.93 -2.85 -10.79
C THR A 28 12.64 -2.39 -10.13
N ILE A 29 12.45 -1.07 -10.00
CA ILE A 29 11.25 -0.50 -9.36
C ILE A 29 10.31 0.02 -10.43
N LYS A 30 9.08 -0.53 -10.45
CA LYS A 30 7.96 -0.05 -11.25
C LYS A 30 6.98 0.70 -10.34
N ILE A 31 6.69 1.96 -10.67
CA ILE A 31 5.82 2.84 -9.90
C ILE A 31 4.45 2.93 -10.57
N GLY A 32 3.44 2.36 -9.93
CA GLY A 32 2.05 2.47 -10.39
C GLY A 32 1.36 3.71 -9.83
N VAL A 33 1.04 4.67 -10.69
CA VAL A 33 0.37 5.94 -10.33
C VAL A 33 -0.79 6.25 -11.26
N ARG A 34 -1.78 6.99 -10.78
CA ARG A 34 -2.94 7.38 -11.61
C ARG A 34 -2.59 8.36 -12.72
N ASP A 35 -1.62 9.24 -12.47
CA ASP A 35 -1.19 10.27 -13.41
C ASP A 35 0.35 10.35 -13.41
N PRO A 36 1.02 9.68 -14.38
CA PRO A 36 2.48 9.67 -14.49
C PRO A 36 3.11 11.07 -14.62
N GLU A 37 2.41 12.03 -15.23
CA GLU A 37 2.96 13.38 -15.48
C GLU A 37 3.07 14.21 -14.19
N THR A 38 2.35 13.82 -13.15
CA THR A 38 2.33 14.52 -11.85
C THR A 38 3.39 14.05 -10.86
N VAL A 39 4.17 13.02 -11.19
CA VAL A 39 5.17 12.45 -10.29
C VAL A 39 6.44 13.31 -10.28
N SER A 40 6.94 13.66 -9.10
CA SER A 40 8.16 14.44 -8.97
C SER A 40 9.40 13.69 -9.46
N ASN A 41 10.36 14.42 -10.03
CA ASN A 41 11.61 13.84 -10.53
C ASN A 41 12.41 13.09 -9.45
N GLU A 42 12.25 13.49 -8.18
CA GLU A 42 12.90 12.82 -7.03
C GLU A 42 12.46 11.36 -6.90
N ILE A 43 11.21 11.05 -7.24
CA ILE A 43 10.63 9.71 -7.19
C ILE A 43 10.87 8.95 -8.52
N THR A 44 11.09 9.63 -9.63
CA THR A 44 11.21 8.98 -10.95
C THR A 44 12.63 8.55 -11.31
N ASP A 45 13.66 9.06 -10.63
CA ASP A 45 15.04 8.83 -11.04
C ASP A 45 15.41 7.33 -11.04
N ALA A 46 15.78 6.79 -12.22
CA ALA A 46 16.02 5.37 -12.53
C ALA A 46 14.83 4.38 -12.38
N ARG A 47 13.58 4.84 -12.32
CA ARG A 47 12.39 4.00 -12.08
C ARG A 47 11.41 4.05 -13.25
N GLU A 48 10.72 2.94 -13.51
CA GLU A 48 9.68 2.90 -14.53
C GLU A 48 8.37 3.44 -13.93
N VAL A 49 7.91 4.60 -14.38
CA VAL A 49 6.61 5.17 -13.95
C VAL A 49 5.54 4.77 -14.95
N ILE A 50 4.48 4.13 -14.45
CA ILE A 50 3.41 3.59 -15.28
C ILE A 50 2.03 4.04 -14.79
N GLU A 51 1.15 4.37 -15.74
CA GLU A 51 -0.25 4.62 -15.42
C GLU A 51 -0.91 3.35 -14.87
N PHE A 52 -1.46 3.48 -13.68
CA PHE A 52 -2.13 2.43 -12.93
C PHE A 52 -3.28 2.99 -12.11
N ASP A 53 -4.46 2.39 -12.28
CA ASP A 53 -5.64 2.72 -11.50
C ASP A 53 -6.45 1.45 -11.19
N PHE A 54 -6.67 1.17 -9.91
CA PHE A 54 -7.51 0.05 -9.44
C PHE A 54 -8.94 0.09 -10.00
N THR A 55 -9.42 1.24 -10.45
CA THR A 55 -10.77 1.39 -11.01
C THR A 55 -10.82 1.20 -12.53
N LYS A 56 -9.66 1.14 -13.20
CA LYS A 56 -9.49 1.03 -14.65
C LYS A 56 -8.70 -0.23 -15.03
N PRO A 57 -9.36 -1.39 -15.17
CA PRO A 57 -8.70 -2.67 -15.50
C PRO A 57 -7.81 -2.64 -16.74
N GLU A 58 -8.12 -1.77 -17.70
CA GLU A 58 -7.33 -1.51 -18.90
C GLU A 58 -5.89 -1.07 -18.61
N THR A 59 -5.61 -0.50 -17.43
CA THR A 59 -4.27 -0.08 -17.00
C THR A 59 -3.42 -1.22 -16.42
N TRP A 60 -4.04 -2.34 -16.02
CA TRP A 60 -3.35 -3.37 -15.23
C TRP A 60 -2.39 -4.20 -16.05
N GLY A 61 -2.72 -4.52 -17.30
CA GLY A 61 -1.91 -5.41 -18.14
C GLY A 61 -0.47 -4.93 -18.30
N ARG A 62 -0.30 -3.66 -18.70
CA ARG A 62 1.02 -3.04 -18.83
C ARG A 62 1.73 -2.93 -17.48
N THR A 63 0.98 -2.68 -16.41
CA THR A 63 1.52 -2.54 -15.06
C THR A 63 2.07 -3.85 -14.49
N LEU A 64 1.45 -4.99 -14.83
CA LEU A 64 1.84 -6.31 -14.36
C LEU A 64 2.85 -7.04 -15.28
N THR A 65 3.19 -6.45 -16.43
CA THR A 65 4.19 -7.02 -17.35
C THR A 65 5.57 -6.98 -16.71
N ASP A 66 6.30 -8.09 -16.75
CA ASP A 66 7.66 -8.25 -16.21
C ASP A 66 7.77 -7.78 -14.75
N VAL A 67 6.81 -8.19 -13.90
CA VAL A 67 6.80 -7.93 -12.45
C VAL A 67 6.90 -9.25 -11.70
N ASP A 68 7.85 -9.35 -10.78
CA ASP A 68 8.04 -10.52 -9.93
C ASP A 68 7.28 -10.39 -8.59
N GLY A 69 7.17 -9.15 -8.07
CA GLY A 69 6.56 -8.87 -6.79
C GLY A 69 5.77 -7.57 -6.72
N ILE A 70 4.77 -7.50 -5.84
CA ILE A 70 3.92 -6.31 -5.65
C ILE A 70 3.99 -5.83 -4.19
N PHE A 71 4.25 -4.54 -4.00
CA PHE A 71 3.90 -3.83 -2.78
C PHE A 71 2.53 -3.16 -2.94
N LEU A 72 1.54 -3.69 -2.23
CA LEU A 72 0.14 -3.28 -2.31
C LEU A 72 -0.24 -2.34 -1.16
N VAL A 73 -0.71 -1.14 -1.52
CA VAL A 73 -1.37 -0.19 -0.62
C VAL A 73 -2.74 0.14 -1.19
N ARG A 74 -3.78 -0.02 -0.38
CA ARG A 74 -5.13 0.36 -0.75
C ARG A 74 -5.34 1.87 -0.54
N PRO A 75 -5.78 2.63 -1.57
CA PRO A 75 -6.33 3.96 -1.35
C PRO A 75 -7.67 3.89 -0.60
N PRO A 76 -7.91 4.69 0.45
CA PRO A 76 -9.15 4.63 1.23
C PRO A 76 -10.44 4.81 0.42
N VAL A 77 -10.37 5.65 -0.63
CA VAL A 77 -11.49 5.98 -1.52
C VAL A 77 -11.83 4.86 -2.52
N VAL A 78 -10.94 3.89 -2.72
CA VAL A 78 -11.17 2.77 -3.65
C VAL A 78 -11.89 1.65 -2.91
N ASP A 79 -12.98 1.16 -3.49
CA ASP A 79 -13.73 0.03 -2.93
C ASP A 79 -12.85 -1.23 -2.87
N LYS A 80 -13.01 -2.01 -1.80
CA LYS A 80 -12.25 -3.23 -1.58
C LYS A 80 -12.37 -4.24 -2.73
N SER A 81 -13.52 -4.30 -3.42
CA SER A 81 -13.73 -5.20 -4.55
C SER A 81 -12.75 -4.94 -5.69
N LYS A 82 -12.41 -3.67 -5.95
CA LYS A 82 -11.44 -3.28 -6.98
C LYS A 82 -10.02 -3.74 -6.64
N ILE A 83 -9.67 -3.70 -5.36
CA ILE A 83 -8.40 -4.24 -4.87
C ILE A 83 -8.38 -5.77 -5.04
N GLY A 84 -9.47 -6.46 -4.68
CA GLY A 84 -9.61 -7.90 -4.89
C GLY A 84 -9.49 -8.30 -6.36
N SER A 85 -10.16 -7.59 -7.28
CA SER A 85 -10.06 -7.85 -8.72
C SER A 85 -8.66 -7.64 -9.27
N PHE A 86 -7.90 -6.67 -8.74
CA PHE A 86 -6.50 -6.49 -9.08
C PHE A 86 -5.61 -7.64 -8.54
N VAL A 87 -5.84 -8.07 -7.29
CA VAL A 87 -5.14 -9.24 -6.71
C VAL A 87 -5.38 -10.49 -7.55
N GLU A 88 -6.63 -10.75 -7.95
CA GLU A 88 -6.98 -11.85 -8.86
C GLU A 88 -6.34 -11.70 -10.24
N ALA A 89 -6.15 -10.46 -10.73
CA ALA A 89 -5.45 -10.23 -11.99
C ALA A 89 -3.95 -10.50 -11.89
N ALA A 90 -3.31 -10.11 -10.79
CA ALA A 90 -1.92 -10.41 -10.48
C ALA A 90 -1.68 -11.93 -10.38
N ASP A 91 -2.56 -12.64 -9.68
CA ASP A 91 -2.52 -14.10 -9.58
C ASP A 91 -2.63 -14.77 -10.96
N ARG A 92 -3.60 -14.36 -11.79
CA ARG A 92 -3.79 -14.91 -13.15
C ARG A 92 -2.59 -14.76 -14.08
N VAL A 93 -1.80 -13.71 -13.92
CA VAL A 93 -0.59 -13.49 -14.75
C VAL A 93 0.67 -14.09 -14.13
N GLY A 94 0.54 -14.75 -12.97
CA GLY A 94 1.62 -15.51 -12.35
C GLY A 94 2.63 -14.65 -11.59
N ILE A 95 2.20 -13.53 -10.98
CA ILE A 95 3.06 -12.77 -10.06
C ILE A 95 3.52 -13.68 -8.93
N GLY A 96 4.82 -13.66 -8.59
CA GLY A 96 5.37 -14.58 -7.60
C GLY A 96 4.98 -14.24 -6.17
N ARG A 97 4.94 -12.94 -5.82
CA ARG A 97 4.70 -12.50 -4.45
C ARG A 97 3.98 -11.17 -4.28
N ILE A 98 3.32 -11.00 -3.13
CA ILE A 98 2.64 -9.77 -2.74
C ILE A 98 2.85 -9.42 -1.26
N ALA A 99 3.35 -8.21 -1.01
CA ALA A 99 3.39 -7.60 0.31
C ALA A 99 2.26 -6.58 0.42
N TYR A 100 1.29 -6.81 1.31
CA TYR A 100 0.15 -5.92 1.51
C TYR A 100 0.27 -5.13 2.80
N LEU A 101 0.21 -3.80 2.69
CA LEU A 101 0.08 -2.91 3.84
C LEU A 101 -1.35 -2.98 4.39
N SER A 102 -1.52 -3.81 5.40
CA SER A 102 -2.76 -4.00 6.13
C SER A 102 -2.77 -3.21 7.45
N THR A 103 -3.75 -3.48 8.30
CA THR A 103 -3.91 -2.83 9.60
C THR A 103 -3.99 -3.85 10.74
N LEU A 104 -3.50 -3.47 11.91
CA LEU A 104 -3.56 -4.30 13.11
C LEU A 104 -5.01 -4.69 13.43
N GLY A 105 -5.23 -5.98 13.71
CA GLY A 105 -6.56 -6.53 14.02
C GLY A 105 -7.37 -6.93 12.78
N ALA A 106 -6.85 -6.74 11.57
CA ALA A 106 -7.50 -7.18 10.34
C ALA A 106 -7.80 -8.69 10.32
N GLU A 107 -7.04 -9.52 11.02
CA GLU A 107 -7.32 -10.96 11.09
C GLU A 107 -8.60 -11.32 11.86
N LYS A 108 -9.09 -10.44 12.74
CA LYS A 108 -10.27 -10.72 13.58
C LYS A 108 -11.47 -9.86 13.20
N ASN A 109 -11.24 -8.67 12.68
CA ASN A 109 -12.31 -7.71 12.42
C ASN A 109 -12.89 -7.89 11.01
N VAL A 110 -13.91 -8.75 10.90
CA VAL A 110 -14.55 -9.07 9.61
C VAL A 110 -15.24 -7.88 8.91
N LEU A 111 -15.49 -6.78 9.64
CA LEU A 111 -16.18 -5.60 9.12
C LEU A 111 -15.25 -4.66 8.35
N ILE A 112 -13.94 -4.71 8.59
CA ILE A 112 -13.03 -3.77 7.94
C ILE A 112 -12.61 -4.27 6.55
N PRO A 113 -12.43 -3.35 5.57
CA PRO A 113 -11.98 -3.70 4.23
C PRO A 113 -10.71 -4.56 4.19
N HIS A 114 -9.78 -4.33 5.12
CA HIS A 114 -8.51 -5.05 5.20
C HIS A 114 -8.69 -6.55 5.41
N HIS A 115 -9.62 -6.99 6.27
CA HIS A 115 -9.90 -8.42 6.49
C HIS A 115 -10.30 -9.11 5.18
N TRP A 116 -11.21 -8.47 4.44
CA TRP A 116 -11.67 -9.00 3.16
C TRP A 116 -10.54 -9.08 2.13
N ILE A 117 -9.66 -8.07 2.06
CA ILE A 117 -8.53 -8.04 1.12
C ILE A 117 -7.47 -9.07 1.50
N GLU A 118 -7.14 -9.21 2.79
CA GLU A 118 -6.23 -10.24 3.28
C GLU A 118 -6.72 -11.63 2.85
N ASN A 119 -8.01 -11.94 3.05
CA ASN A 119 -8.58 -13.22 2.64
C ASN A 119 -8.50 -13.46 1.12
N ARG A 120 -8.62 -12.40 0.30
CA ARG A 120 -8.45 -12.50 -1.15
C ARG A 120 -7.01 -12.83 -1.53
N ILE A 121 -6.04 -12.19 -0.88
CA ILE A 121 -4.62 -12.46 -1.09
C ILE A 121 -4.27 -13.89 -0.67
N THR A 122 -4.73 -14.34 0.51
CA THR A 122 -4.44 -15.70 0.99
C THR A 122 -5.09 -16.81 0.19
N ALA A 123 -6.06 -16.48 -0.67
CA ALA A 123 -6.72 -17.42 -1.56
C ALA A 123 -6.04 -17.53 -2.95
N THR A 124 -4.97 -16.78 -3.19
CA THR A 124 -4.14 -16.84 -4.41
C THR A 124 -3.01 -17.84 -4.26
N ASP A 125 -2.35 -18.18 -5.37
CA ASP A 125 -1.15 -19.04 -5.36
C ASP A 125 0.14 -18.24 -5.08
N MET A 126 0.04 -16.91 -4.97
CA MET A 126 1.18 -16.02 -4.70
C MET A 126 1.74 -16.20 -3.27
N GLU A 127 3.06 -16.11 -3.11
CA GLU A 127 3.67 -15.91 -1.79
C GLU A 127 3.19 -14.56 -1.22
N TYR A 128 2.77 -14.52 0.04
CA TYR A 128 2.24 -13.29 0.63
C TYR A 128 2.90 -12.87 1.93
N THR A 129 2.92 -11.56 2.16
CA THR A 129 3.26 -10.95 3.45
C THR A 129 2.21 -9.90 3.81
N LEU A 130 1.54 -10.07 4.95
CA LEU A 130 0.51 -9.14 5.44
C LEU A 130 1.11 -8.22 6.51
N LEU A 131 1.49 -7.01 6.11
CA LEU A 131 2.11 -6.01 6.97
C LEU A 131 1.02 -5.26 7.75
N ARG A 132 0.64 -5.78 8.90
CA ARG A 132 -0.42 -5.19 9.75
C ARG A 132 0.10 -4.02 10.57
N ALA A 133 0.06 -2.83 9.99
CA ALA A 133 0.51 -1.61 10.64
C ALA A 133 -0.42 -1.21 11.80
N SER A 134 0.17 -0.78 12.91
CA SER A 134 -0.54 -0.11 14.00
C SER A 134 -0.77 1.37 13.67
N PHE A 135 -1.23 2.13 14.65
CA PHE A 135 -1.35 3.58 14.53
C PHE A 135 0.00 4.23 14.16
N PHE A 136 -0.04 5.18 13.23
CA PHE A 136 1.12 5.92 12.72
C PHE A 136 1.39 7.16 13.57
N MET A 137 2.63 7.36 14.02
CA MET A 137 3.01 8.56 14.80
C MET A 137 2.76 9.86 14.02
N GLN A 138 2.83 9.82 12.69
CA GLN A 138 2.54 10.95 11.81
C GLN A 138 1.12 11.51 12.04
N ASN A 139 0.16 10.70 12.48
CA ASN A 139 -1.20 11.16 12.79
C ASN A 139 -1.23 12.22 13.89
N LEU A 140 -0.22 12.29 14.77
CA LEU A 140 -0.09 13.33 15.79
C LEU A 140 0.27 14.69 15.17
N LEU A 141 0.96 14.68 14.04
CA LEU A 141 1.34 15.87 13.29
C LEU A 141 0.32 16.23 12.20
N GLU A 142 -0.64 15.34 11.94
CA GLU A 142 -1.68 15.52 10.92
C GLU A 142 -3.06 15.54 11.56
N VAL A 143 -3.74 14.38 11.61
CA VAL A 143 -5.14 14.23 12.04
C VAL A 143 -5.41 14.83 13.42
N HIS A 144 -4.51 14.63 14.38
CA HIS A 144 -4.66 15.12 15.76
C HIS A 144 -3.91 16.42 16.01
N ARG A 145 -3.23 16.99 15.02
CA ARG A 145 -2.41 18.20 15.21
C ARG A 145 -3.23 19.35 15.77
N ARG A 146 -4.43 19.53 15.23
CA ARG A 146 -5.32 20.61 15.65
C ARG A 146 -5.72 20.45 17.11
N ASP A 147 -6.18 19.27 17.49
CA ASP A 147 -6.59 18.97 18.87
C ASP A 147 -5.43 19.19 19.85
N ILE A 148 -4.22 18.75 19.48
CA ILE A 148 -3.03 18.91 20.31
C ILE A 148 -2.67 20.40 20.47
N VAL A 149 -2.66 21.17 19.38
CA VAL A 149 -2.21 22.58 19.39
C VAL A 149 -3.26 23.54 19.98
N GLU A 150 -4.54 23.29 19.71
CA GLU A 150 -5.64 24.20 20.12
C GLU A 150 -6.27 23.79 21.46
N HIS A 151 -6.16 22.52 21.86
CA HIS A 151 -6.90 21.97 23.00
C HIS A 151 -6.01 21.21 24.01
N ASP A 152 -4.71 21.04 23.76
CA ASP A 152 -3.78 20.26 24.60
C ASP A 152 -4.26 18.81 24.85
N GLU A 153 -5.08 18.27 23.94
CA GLU A 153 -5.75 16.97 24.09
C GLU A 153 -5.72 16.14 22.80
N ILE A 154 -5.95 14.82 22.92
CA ILE A 154 -6.12 13.89 21.80
C ILE A 154 -7.46 13.17 21.95
N PHE A 155 -8.43 13.53 21.10
CA PHE A 155 -9.77 12.92 21.13
C PHE A 155 -9.81 11.61 20.35
N VAL A 156 -9.75 10.48 21.05
CA VAL A 156 -9.88 9.14 20.45
C VAL A 156 -10.82 8.28 21.30
N PRO A 157 -11.82 7.59 20.72
CA PRO A 157 -12.73 6.71 21.44
C PRO A 157 -12.06 5.36 21.79
N ALA A 158 -10.89 5.41 22.46
CA ALA A 158 -10.10 4.24 22.82
C ALA A 158 -10.36 3.73 24.24
N GLY A 159 -11.10 4.47 25.08
CA GLY A 159 -11.26 4.16 26.50
C GLY A 159 -9.89 4.03 27.18
N ASN A 160 -9.64 2.90 27.85
CA ASN A 160 -8.35 2.57 28.47
C ASN A 160 -7.44 1.70 27.57
N GLY A 161 -7.72 1.65 26.26
CA GLY A 161 -6.92 0.91 25.29
C GLY A 161 -5.49 1.46 25.20
N LYS A 162 -4.49 0.56 25.12
CA LYS A 162 -3.09 0.93 24.92
C LYS A 162 -2.77 0.99 23.43
N THR A 163 -1.96 1.97 23.02
CA THR A 163 -1.39 2.08 21.66
C THR A 163 0.11 1.81 21.68
N SER A 164 0.66 1.41 20.54
CA SER A 164 2.07 1.04 20.36
C SER A 164 3.00 2.23 20.11
N ILE A 165 2.51 3.46 20.22
CA ILE A 165 3.34 4.66 20.17
C ILE A 165 3.97 4.90 21.53
N ARG A 166 5.27 5.17 21.53
CA ARG A 166 5.98 5.71 22.68
C ARG A 166 6.21 7.21 22.42
N LEU A 167 5.60 8.04 23.25
CA LEU A 167 5.83 9.49 23.31
C LEU A 167 7.01 9.81 24.23
#